data_AF-A0A2Y9S2P1-F1
#
_entry.id   AF-A0A2Y9S2P1-F1
#
_cell.length_a   1.000
_cell.length_b   1.000
_cell.length_c   1.000
_cell.angle_alpha   90.00
_cell.angle_beta   90.00
_cell.angle_gamma   90.00
#
_symmetry.space_group_name_H-M   'P 1'
#
loop_
_entity.id
_entity.type
_entity.pdbx_description
1 polymer ?
#
loop_
_entity_poly.entity_id
_entity_poly.type
_entity_poly.pdbx_seq_one_letter_code
_entity_poly.pdbx_strand_id
1 'polypeptide(L)'
;MLTDLENAMDSLITVYHKYSLVKGNAHALYKDDLKNLLQIEGPCYLKIKDADTWFKELDINSDNAINFQEFLILVIKMGVIAHHDIHKE
;
A
#
# COMPACT_ATOMS: atom_id res chain seq x y z
N MET A 1 17.38 16.28 -11.96
CA MET A 1 17.67 14.91 -11.48
C MET A 1 17.06 14.81 -10.10
N LEU A 2 16.21 13.81 -9.88
CA LEU A 2 15.60 13.60 -8.57
C LEU A 2 16.62 12.98 -7.62
N THR A 3 16.55 13.35 -6.35
CA THR A 3 17.27 12.69 -5.26
C THR A 3 16.69 11.30 -4.99
N ASP A 4 17.43 10.44 -4.27
CA ASP A 4 16.95 9.09 -3.95
C ASP A 4 15.62 9.07 -3.20
N LEU A 5 15.42 10.03 -2.28
CA LEU A 5 14.17 10.15 -1.54
C LEU A 5 13.01 10.57 -2.46
N GLU A 6 13.23 11.53 -3.36
CA GLU A 6 12.20 11.94 -4.33
C GLU A 6 11.85 10.78 -5.28
N ASN A 7 12.84 10.00 -5.75
CA ASN A 7 12.58 8.80 -6.57
C ASN A 7 11.78 7.74 -5.81
N ALA A 8 12.08 7.53 -4.52
CA ALA A 8 11.31 6.61 -3.69
C ALA A 8 9.85 7.07 -3.52
N MET A 9 9.64 8.37 -3.27
CA MET A 9 8.29 8.95 -3.19
C MET A 9 7.52 8.79 -4.50
N ASP A 10 8.14 9.09 -5.65
CA ASP A 10 7.54 8.89 -6.97
C ASP A 10 7.17 7.43 -7.22
N SER A 11 8.00 6.50 -6.75
CA SER A 11 7.73 5.07 -6.86
C SER A 11 6.50 4.64 -6.03
N LEU A 12 6.36 5.15 -4.79
CA LEU A 12 5.20 4.89 -3.94
C LEU A 12 3.90 5.43 -4.57
N ILE A 13 3.96 6.64 -5.12
CA ILE A 13 2.82 7.26 -5.82
C ILE A 13 2.47 6.47 -7.08
N THR A 14 3.47 6.02 -7.83
CA THR A 14 3.28 5.23 -9.05
C THR A 14 2.59 3.89 -8.74
N VAL A 15 3.02 3.19 -7.68
CA VAL A 15 2.35 1.96 -7.23
C VAL A 15 0.91 2.25 -6.85
N TYR A 16 0.65 3.29 -6.06
CA TYR A 16 -0.72 3.64 -5.68
C TYR A 16 -1.62 3.94 -6.90
N HIS A 17 -1.14 4.74 -7.86
CA HIS A 17 -1.90 5.06 -9.08
C HIS A 17 -2.11 3.87 -10.01
N LYS A 18 -1.17 2.92 -10.07
CA LYS A 18 -1.32 1.68 -10.85
C LYS A 18 -2.58 0.90 -10.48
N TYR A 19 -2.98 0.91 -9.21
CA TYR A 19 -4.15 0.18 -8.72
C TYR A 19 -5.39 1.06 -8.55
N SER A 20 -5.26 2.33 -8.14
CA SER A 20 -6.43 3.22 -7.95
C SER A 20 -7.09 3.62 -9.28
N LEU A 21 -6.29 3.78 -10.34
CA LEU A 21 -6.80 4.14 -11.66
C LEU A 21 -7.55 3.01 -12.39
N VAL A 22 -7.53 1.76 -11.88
CA VAL A 22 -8.23 0.62 -12.52
C VAL A 22 -9.72 0.90 -12.72
N LYS A 23 -10.34 1.63 -11.80
CA LYS A 23 -11.76 2.04 -11.86
C LYS A 23 -11.94 3.52 -12.20
N GLY A 24 -10.88 4.19 -12.65
CA GLY A 24 -10.90 5.61 -13.05
C GLY A 24 -10.91 6.62 -11.91
N ASN A 25 -10.64 6.21 -10.67
CA ASN A 25 -10.55 7.12 -9.51
C ASN A 25 -9.13 7.14 -8.95
N ALA A 26 -8.35 8.18 -9.29
CA ALA A 26 -6.97 8.34 -8.82
C ALA A 26 -6.83 8.47 -7.29
N HIS A 27 -7.93 8.69 -6.57
CA HIS A 27 -7.90 8.95 -5.13
C HIS A 27 -8.42 7.80 -4.28
N ALA A 28 -8.74 6.64 -4.87
CA ALA A 28 -9.31 5.51 -4.13
C ALA A 28 -8.75 4.17 -4.59
N LEU A 29 -8.23 3.38 -3.64
CA LEU A 29 -8.14 1.92 -3.79
C LEU A 29 -9.37 1.30 -3.15
N TYR A 30 -10.22 0.66 -3.94
CA TYR A 30 -11.30 -0.14 -3.38
C TYR A 30 -10.77 -1.51 -2.97
N LYS A 31 -11.61 -2.28 -2.27
CA LYS A 31 -11.25 -3.58 -1.69
C LYS A 31 -10.51 -4.52 -2.64
N ASP A 32 -11.04 -4.69 -3.87
CA ASP A 32 -10.41 -5.56 -4.87
C ASP A 32 -9.09 -4.98 -5.42
N ASP A 33 -8.95 -3.65 -5.45
CA ASP A 33 -7.74 -2.99 -5.93
C ASP A 33 -6.61 -3.18 -4.92
N LEU A 34 -6.90 -2.99 -3.62
CA LEU A 34 -5.95 -3.29 -2.54
C LEU A 34 -5.57 -4.78 -2.52
N LYS A 35 -6.54 -5.67 -2.71
CA LYS A 35 -6.27 -7.11 -2.79
C LYS A 35 -5.31 -7.44 -3.93
N ASN A 36 -5.53 -6.87 -5.11
CA ASN A 36 -4.63 -7.05 -6.26
C ASN A 36 -3.24 -6.47 -6.01
N LEU A 37 -3.15 -5.29 -5.39
CA LEU A 37 -1.90 -4.67 -4.98
C LEU A 37 -1.10 -5.60 -4.05
N LEU A 38 -1.75 -6.11 -3.00
CA LEU A 38 -1.11 -7.01 -2.04
C LEU A 38 -0.70 -8.35 -2.66
N GLN A 39 -1.46 -8.86 -3.64
CA GLN A 39 -1.09 -10.11 -4.32
C GLN A 39 0.13 -9.97 -5.22
N ILE A 40 0.28 -8.83 -5.89
CA ILE A 40 1.34 -8.61 -6.89
C ILE A 40 2.59 -7.98 -6.26
N GLU A 41 2.44 -6.89 -5.51
CA GLU A 41 3.56 -6.08 -5.01
C GLU A 41 3.93 -6.45 -3.56
N GLY A 42 3.00 -7.04 -2.80
CA GLY A 42 3.14 -7.27 -1.36
C GLY A 42 2.78 -8.67 -0.84
N PRO A 43 3.09 -9.78 -1.53
CA PRO A 43 2.57 -11.10 -1.16
C PRO A 43 3.06 -11.59 0.22
N CYS A 44 4.21 -11.09 0.70
CA CYS A 44 4.67 -11.41 2.05
C CYS A 44 3.72 -10.85 3.14
N TYR A 45 3.07 -9.72 2.90
CA TYR A 45 2.15 -9.11 3.86
C TYR A 45 0.81 -9.84 3.96
N LEU A 46 0.44 -10.60 2.93
CA LEU A 46 -0.67 -11.55 2.96
C LEU A 46 -0.38 -12.77 3.85
N LYS A 47 0.88 -13.02 4.21
CA LYS A 47 1.23 -14.06 5.21
C LYS A 47 0.99 -13.59 6.65
N ILE A 48 0.88 -12.27 6.87
CA ILE A 48 0.66 -11.68 8.19
C ILE A 48 -0.84 -11.65 8.50
N LYS A 49 -1.65 -11.20 7.54
CA LYS A 49 -3.12 -11.19 7.60
C LYS A 49 -3.71 -11.12 6.20
N ASP A 50 -4.96 -11.52 6.05
CA ASP A 50 -5.65 -11.48 4.76
C ASP A 50 -5.94 -10.04 4.27
N ALA A 51 -6.26 -9.92 2.98
CA ALA A 51 -6.51 -8.63 2.34
C ALA A 51 -7.73 -7.90 2.92
N ASP A 52 -8.74 -8.63 3.40
CA ASP A 52 -9.95 -8.06 3.97
C ASP A 52 -9.67 -7.39 5.32
N THR A 53 -8.83 -8.03 6.14
CA THR A 53 -8.35 -7.49 7.41
C THR A 53 -7.46 -6.28 7.19
N TRP A 54 -6.58 -6.32 6.18
CA TRP A 54 -5.79 -5.16 5.77
C TRP A 54 -6.68 -3.99 5.35
N PHE A 55 -7.66 -4.23 4.49
CA PHE A 55 -8.58 -3.19 4.03
C PHE A 55 -9.29 -2.51 5.19
N LYS A 56 -9.88 -3.30 6.09
CA LYS A 56 -10.60 -2.79 7.26
C LYS A 56 -9.70 -1.96 8.21
N GLU A 57 -8.43 -2.31 8.33
CA GLU A 57 -7.49 -1.57 9.17
C GLU A 57 -7.05 -0.24 8.55
N LEU A 58 -6.96 -0.19 7.22
CA LEU A 58 -6.51 0.98 6.48
C LEU A 58 -7.66 1.96 6.19
N ASP A 59 -8.90 1.49 6.05
CA ASP A 59 -10.12 2.29 5.83
C ASP A 59 -10.54 2.98 7.13
N ILE A 60 -9.75 3.98 7.54
CA ILE A 60 -9.86 4.63 8.85
C ILE A 60 -11.12 5.48 8.91
N ASN A 61 -11.43 6.18 7.82
CA ASN A 61 -12.62 7.02 7.74
C ASN A 61 -13.90 6.21 7.42
N SER A 62 -13.78 4.90 7.14
CA SER A 62 -14.89 3.97 6.84
C SER A 62 -15.72 4.37 5.62
N ASP A 63 -15.09 4.92 4.59
CA ASP A 63 -15.76 5.31 3.33
C ASP A 63 -15.77 4.20 2.26
N ASN A 64 -15.24 3.01 2.58
CA ASN A 64 -15.06 1.87 1.68
C ASN A 64 -14.07 2.14 0.53
N ALA A 65 -13.12 3.04 0.74
CA ALA A 65 -11.95 3.25 -0.10
C ALA A 65 -10.72 3.51 0.78
N ILE A 66 -9.54 3.19 0.25
CA ILE A 66 -8.27 3.60 0.84
C ILE A 66 -7.75 4.78 0.02
N ASN A 67 -7.71 5.95 0.62
CA ASN A 67 -7.08 7.12 0.01
C ASN A 67 -5.54 7.06 0.18
N PHE A 68 -4.81 8.02 -0.41
CA PHE A 68 -3.34 7.98 -0.37
C PHE A 68 -2.77 8.11 1.05
N GLN A 69 -3.40 8.88 1.94
CA GLN A 69 -2.93 9.02 3.32
C GLN A 69 -3.08 7.69 4.08
N GLU A 70 -4.18 6.99 3.87
CA GLU A 70 -4.42 5.66 4.44
C GLU A 70 -3.48 4.62 3.85
N PHE A 71 -3.20 4.68 2.55
CA PHE A 71 -2.20 3.83 1.89
C PHE A 71 -0.79 4.03 2.50
N LEU A 72 -0.41 5.25 2.88
CA LEU A 72 0.89 5.47 3.53
C LEU A 72 1.02 4.75 4.87
N ILE A 73 -0.08 4.41 5.55
CA ILE A 73 -0.05 3.60 6.78
C ILE A 73 0.40 2.17 6.47
N LEU A 74 -0.05 1.62 5.33
CA LEU A 74 0.46 0.34 4.82
C LEU A 74 1.95 0.44 4.55
N VAL A 75 2.40 1.48 3.82
CA VAL A 75 3.82 1.71 3.51
C VAL A 75 4.66 1.81 4.79
N ILE A 76 4.20 2.53 5.82
CA ILE A 76 4.90 2.64 7.09
C ILE A 76 5.03 1.26 7.75
N LYS A 77 3.94 0.48 7.83
CA LYS A 77 3.98 -0.86 8.42
C LYS A 77 4.93 -1.79 7.65
N MET A 78 4.85 -1.76 6.32
CA MET A 78 5.75 -2.52 5.44
C MET A 78 7.21 -2.12 5.63
N GLY A 79 7.50 -0.81 5.66
CA GLY A 79 8.85 -0.29 5.85
C GLY A 79 9.44 -0.65 7.20
N VAL A 80 8.64 -0.63 8.29
CA VAL A 80 9.08 -1.06 9.62
C VAL A 80 9.41 -2.56 9.64
N ILE A 81 8.59 -3.40 9.00
CA ILE A 81 8.85 -4.84 8.89
C ILE A 81 10.13 -5.09 8.08
N ALA A 82 10.25 -4.49 6.90
CA ALA A 82 11.42 -4.64 6.04
C ALA A 82 12.70 -4.16 6.73
N HIS A 83 12.65 -3.01 7.42
CA HIS A 83 13.77 -2.50 8.20
C HIS A 83 14.14 -3.45 9.35
N HIS A 84 13.17 -4.08 10.02
CA HIS A 84 13.47 -5.06 11.05
C HIS A 84 14.09 -6.35 10.45
N ASP A 85 13.60 -6.81 9.30
CA ASP A 85 14.06 -8.03 8.66
C ASP A 85 15.50 -7.96 8.16
N ILE A 86 15.98 -6.78 7.71
CA ILE A 86 17.39 -6.63 7.28
C ILE A 86 18.40 -6.74 8.43
N HIS A 87 17.96 -6.64 9.68
CA HIS A 87 18.80 -6.79 10.87
C HIS A 87 18.68 -8.19 11.52
N LYS A 88 17.90 -9.11 10.95
CA LYS A 88 17.82 -10.49 11.42
C LYS A 88 19.03 -11.27 10.91
N GLU A 89 19.84 -11.78 11.84
CA GLU A 89 20.94 -12.73 11.57
C GLU A 89 20.43 -14.06 11.00
#